data_AF-A0A243Q3C4-F1
#
_entry.id   AF-A0A243Q3C4-F1
#
_cell.length_a   1.000
_cell.length_b   1.000
_cell.length_c   1.000
_cell.angle_alpha   90.00
_cell.angle_beta   90.00
_cell.angle_gamma   90.00
#
_symmetry.space_group_name_H-M   'P 1'
#
loop_
_entity.id
_entity.type
_entity.pdbx_description
1 polymer ?
#
loop_
_entity_poly.entity_id
_entity_poly.type
_entity_poly.pdbx_seq_one_letter_code
_entity_poly.pdbx_strand_id
1 'polypeptide(L)'
;MSWFEILRFALRGLAANKLRSFLTTLGILIGVGAVILLVAFGEGASQSIQQSIQRLGSNTLTISASFSGGGFGGGGGGGGGGGGQVLA
;
A
#
# COMPACT_ATOMS: atom_id res chain seq x y z
N MET A 1 -50.87 -17.72 4.73
CA MET A 1 -50.26 -16.52 5.31
C MET A 1 -49.10 -16.12 4.42
N SER A 2 -49.34 -15.15 3.52
CA SER A 2 -48.35 -14.80 2.50
C SER A 2 -47.24 -13.96 3.13
N TRP A 3 -45.97 -14.23 2.77
CA TRP A 3 -44.83 -13.41 3.22
C TRP A 3 -45.00 -11.92 2.89
N PHE A 4 -45.75 -11.61 1.83
CA PHE A 4 -46.12 -10.24 1.46
C PHE A 4 -46.99 -9.53 2.51
N GLU A 5 -47.91 -10.22 3.18
CA GLU A 5 -48.72 -9.61 4.24
C GLU A 5 -47.87 -9.28 5.47
N ILE A 6 -46.91 -10.14 5.82
CA ILE A 6 -46.00 -9.95 6.95
C ILE A 6 -45.13 -8.69 6.72
N LEU A 7 -44.55 -8.55 5.51
CA LEU A 7 -43.82 -7.37 5.08
C LEU A 7 -44.69 -6.10 5.16
N ARG A 8 -45.94 -6.17 4.66
CA ARG A 8 -46.87 -5.03 4.69
C ARG A 8 -47.23 -4.63 6.13
N PHE A 9 -47.42 -5.60 7.02
CA PHE A 9 -47.75 -5.35 8.43
C PHE A 9 -46.57 -4.75 9.18
N ALA A 10 -45.36 -5.27 8.97
CA ALA A 10 -44.13 -4.75 9.58
C ALA A 10 -43.84 -3.30 9.18
N LEU A 11 -43.98 -2.96 7.89
CA LEU A 11 -43.82 -1.58 7.40
C LEU A 11 -44.85 -0.63 8.02
N ARG A 12 -46.10 -1.08 8.19
CA ARG A 12 -47.16 -0.30 8.85
C ARG A 12 -46.84 -0.05 10.34
N GLY A 13 -46.30 -1.05 11.03
CA GLY A 13 -45.90 -0.97 12.44
C GLY A 13 -44.70 -0.04 12.66
N LEU A 14 -43.69 -0.10 11.79
CA LEU A 14 -42.54 0.83 11.80
C LEU A 14 -42.98 2.29 11.58
N ALA A 15 -44.00 2.50 10.73
CA ALA A 15 -44.53 3.84 10.46
C ALA A 15 -45.43 4.40 11.58
N ALA A 16 -45.88 3.58 12.54
CA ALA A 16 -46.77 4.01 13.62
C ALA A 16 -46.05 4.84 14.70
N ASN A 17 -44.76 4.59 14.94
CA ASN A 17 -43.94 5.36 15.88
C ASN A 17 -42.71 5.95 15.20
N LYS A 18 -42.96 6.97 14.37
CA LYS A 18 -41.96 7.60 13.50
C LYS A 18 -40.71 8.08 14.23
N LEU A 19 -40.87 8.70 15.41
CA LEU A 19 -39.72 9.20 16.19
C LEU A 19 -38.81 8.05 16.61
N ARG A 20 -39.35 7.04 17.30
CA ARG A 20 -38.55 5.92 17.81
C ARG A 20 -37.87 5.15 16.69
N SER A 21 -38.61 4.76 15.65
CA SER A 21 -38.04 3.99 14.53
C SER A 21 -36.98 4.80 13.77
N PHE A 22 -37.21 6.09 13.55
CA PHE A 22 -36.23 6.95 12.86
C PHE A 22 -34.93 7.10 13.66
N LEU A 23 -35.02 7.37 14.96
CA LEU A 23 -33.87 7.50 15.87
C LEU A 23 -33.05 6.21 15.93
N THR A 24 -33.69 5.03 16.00
CA THR A 24 -32.97 3.75 16.03
C THR A 24 -32.27 3.43 14.70
N THR A 25 -32.93 3.69 13.57
CA THR A 25 -32.34 3.43 12.26
C THR A 25 -31.17 4.38 12.00
N LEU A 26 -31.31 5.67 12.33
CA LEU A 26 -30.21 6.62 12.24
C LEU A 26 -29.02 6.23 13.09
N GLY A 27 -29.25 5.80 14.34
CA GLY A 27 -28.17 5.40 15.24
C GLY A 27 -27.33 4.25 14.67
N ILE A 28 -27.99 3.22 14.12
CA ILE A 28 -27.28 2.10 13.48
C ILE A 28 -26.59 2.54 12.19
N LEU A 29 -27.23 3.39 11.37
CA LEU A 29 -26.66 3.89 10.11
C LEU A 29 -25.34 4.65 10.36
N ILE A 30 -25.35 5.57 11.33
CA ILE A 30 -24.18 6.37 11.71
C ILE A 30 -23.13 5.49 12.41
N GLY A 31 -23.57 4.60 13.32
CA GLY A 31 -22.67 3.73 14.07
C GLY A 31 -21.88 2.78 13.17
N VAL A 32 -22.56 2.07 12.28
CA VAL A 32 -21.90 1.17 11.33
C VAL A 32 -21.06 1.95 10.32
N GLY A 33 -21.54 3.11 9.85
CA GLY A 33 -20.79 3.98 8.94
C GLY A 33 -19.46 4.46 9.53
N ALA A 34 -19.46 4.93 10.79
CA ALA A 34 -18.26 5.38 11.46
C ALA A 34 -17.22 4.26 11.65
N VAL A 35 -17.67 3.04 11.97
CA VAL A 35 -16.78 1.88 12.11
C VAL A 35 -16.16 1.50 10.77
N ILE A 36 -16.95 1.44 9.68
CA ILE A 36 -16.44 1.13 8.34
C ILE A 36 -15.39 2.17 7.92
N LEU A 37 -15.68 3.46 8.12
CA LEU A 37 -14.76 4.53 7.79
C LEU A 37 -13.46 4.40 8.59
N LEU A 38 -13.54 4.19 9.91
CA LEU A 38 -12.36 4.03 10.76
C LEU A 38 -11.49 2.85 10.32
N VAL A 39 -12.10 1.71 10.01
CA VAL A 39 -11.38 0.52 9.54
C VAL A 39 -10.68 0.81 8.22
N ALA A 40 -11.41 1.38 7.24
CA ALA A 40 -10.84 1.74 5.95
C ALA A 40 -9.69 2.76 6.09
N PHE A 41 -9.85 3.75 6.97
CA PHE A 41 -8.80 4.74 7.25
C PHE A 41 -7.59 4.11 7.93
N GLY A 42 -7.81 3.22 8.90
CA GLY A 42 -6.75 2.55 9.66
C GLY A 42 -5.91 1.62 8.78
N GLU A 43 -6.56 0.81 7.95
CA GLU A 43 -5.87 -0.04 6.97
C GLU A 43 -5.17 0.80 5.90
N GLY A 44 -5.82 1.84 5.36
CA GLY A 44 -5.24 2.72 4.35
C GLY A 44 -4.01 3.47 4.85
N ALA A 45 -4.05 4.00 6.07
CA ALA A 45 -2.91 4.65 6.71
C ALA A 45 -1.76 3.65 6.95
N SER A 46 -2.07 2.46 7.43
CA SER A 46 -1.08 1.39 7.64
C SER A 46 -0.39 0.98 6.33
N GLN A 47 -1.14 0.85 5.23
CA GLN A 47 -0.58 0.57 3.91
C GLN A 47 0.30 1.72 3.41
N SER A 48 -0.12 2.97 3.58
CA SER A 48 0.68 4.15 3.20
C SER A 48 2.01 4.22 3.98
N ILE A 49 1.96 3.92 5.27
CA ILE A 49 3.15 3.87 6.12
C ILE A 49 4.06 2.71 5.69
N GLN A 50 3.52 1.52 5.45
CA GLN A 50 4.29 0.39 4.94
C GLN A 50 4.96 0.70 3.61
N GLN A 51 4.29 1.36 2.67
CA GLN A 51 4.90 1.79 1.41
C GLN A 51 6.03 2.79 1.64
N SER A 52 5.87 3.71 2.61
CA SER A 52 6.90 4.68 2.95
C SER A 52 8.12 4.01 3.61
N ILE A 53 7.90 3.04 4.50
CA ILE A 53 8.96 2.25 5.14
C ILE A 53 9.64 1.31 4.13
N GLN A 54 8.87 0.68 3.25
CA GLN A 54 9.40 -0.13 2.15
C GLN A 54 10.30 0.73 1.27
N ARG A 55 9.94 1.97 0.93
CA ARG A 55 10.84 2.88 0.20
C ARG A 55 12.14 3.18 0.99
N LEU A 56 12.09 3.21 2.32
CA LEU A 56 13.29 3.38 3.15
C LEU A 56 14.17 2.12 3.21
N GLY A 57 13.57 0.92 3.15
CA GLY A 57 14.30 -0.37 3.21
C GLY A 57 14.60 -1.03 1.85
N SER A 58 13.86 -0.71 0.79
CA SER A 58 13.99 -1.28 -0.56
C SER A 58 14.66 -0.33 -1.55
N ASN A 59 14.80 0.96 -1.20
CA ASN A 59 15.69 1.87 -1.92
C ASN A 59 17.14 1.80 -1.40
N THR A 60 17.46 0.91 -0.46
CA THR A 60 18.82 0.35 -0.38
C THR A 60 18.94 -0.83 -1.36
N LEU A 61 18.51 -0.63 -2.60
CA LEU A 61 19.30 -1.11 -3.72
C LEU A 61 20.64 -0.37 -3.59
N THR A 62 21.56 -0.94 -2.81
CA THR A 62 22.97 -0.61 -2.90
C THR A 62 23.36 -1.01 -4.32
N ILE A 63 23.12 -0.11 -5.27
CA ILE A 63 23.82 -0.09 -6.54
C ILE A 63 25.25 0.27 -6.15
N SER A 64 25.98 -0.74 -5.68
CA SER A 64 27.38 -0.82 -6.02
C SER A 64 27.35 -1.01 -7.53
N ALA A 65 27.48 0.10 -8.25
CA ALA A 65 28.08 0.05 -9.57
C ALA A 65 29.51 -0.47 -9.37
N SER A 66 29.64 -1.74 -9.03
CA SER A 66 30.82 -2.50 -9.35
C SER A 66 30.71 -2.63 -10.86
N PHE A 67 31.40 -1.73 -11.54
CA PHE A 67 31.86 -1.90 -12.91
C PHE A 67 32.74 -3.15 -12.95
N SER A 68 32.13 -4.30 -12.71
CA SER A 68 32.75 -5.62 -12.69
C SER A 68 31.99 -6.45 -13.69
N GLY A 69 32.55 -6.54 -14.88
CA GLY A 69 32.20 -7.54 -15.87
C GLY A 69 31.50 -7.01 -17.12
N GLY A 70 32.27 -6.78 -18.17
CA GLY A 70 31.74 -6.65 -19.52
C GLY A 70 32.71 -5.98 -20.47
N GLY A 71 33.66 -6.75 -20.99
CA GLY A 71 34.80 -6.25 -21.75
C GLY A 71 34.46 -5.37 -22.95
N PHE A 72 35.30 -4.37 -23.18
CA PHE A 72 35.46 -3.73 -24.47
C PHE A 72 36.96 -3.65 -24.76
N GLY A 73 37.40 -4.54 -25.65
CA GLY A 73 38.69 -4.39 -26.30
C GLY A 73 38.73 -3.10 -27.11
N GLY A 74 39.91 -2.52 -27.22
CA GLY A 74 40.07 -1.32 -28.05
C GLY A 74 41.36 -0.59 -27.78
N GLY A 75 42.47 -1.17 -28.23
CA GLY A 75 43.54 -0.47 -28.94
C GLY A 75 44.25 0.74 -28.31
N GLY A 76 45.57 0.62 -28.26
CA GLY A 76 46.45 1.75 -28.58
C GLY A 76 47.31 2.25 -27.41
N GLY A 77 48.62 2.20 -27.59
CA GLY A 77 49.56 2.93 -26.73
C GLY A 77 50.90 2.23 -26.62
N GLY A 78 51.77 2.46 -27.61
CA GLY A 78 53.13 1.94 -27.63
C GLY A 78 54.07 2.61 -26.62
N GLY A 79 55.17 1.92 -26.37
CA GLY A 79 56.35 2.37 -25.62
C GLY A 79 57.08 1.12 -25.11
N GLY A 80 58.14 0.58 -25.71
CA GLY A 80 59.13 1.20 -26.59
C GLY A 80 60.40 1.52 -25.81
N GLY A 81 61.25 0.50 -25.58
CA GLY A 81 62.62 0.60 -25.08
C GLY A 81 62.74 0.84 -23.57
N GLY A 82 63.65 0.23 -22.82
CA GLY A 82 64.83 -0.56 -23.12
C GLY A 82 65.74 -0.52 -21.89
N GLY A 83 66.57 -1.54 -21.70
CA GLY A 83 67.79 -1.44 -20.88
C GLY A 83 67.66 -1.76 -19.38
N GLY A 84 67.83 -3.05 -19.07
CA GLY A 84 68.91 -3.54 -18.21
C GLY A 84 69.19 -2.93 -16.81
N GLN A 85 69.25 -3.85 -15.84
CA GLN A 85 70.15 -3.84 -14.67
C GLN A 85 69.70 -2.85 -13.55
N VAL A 86 69.77 -3.14 -12.25
CA VAL A 86 70.69 -3.97 -11.48
C VAL A 86 70.03 -4.29 -10.12
N LEU A 87 70.44 -5.41 -9.53
CA LEU A 87 70.13 -5.79 -8.16
C LEU A 87 70.85 -4.88 -7.16
N ALA A 88 70.14 -4.41 -6.14
CA ALA A 88 70.68 -4.08 -4.81
C ALA A 88 69.52 -4.08 -3.80
#